data_AF-A0A1I2L6C9-F1
#
_entry.id   AF-A0A1I2L6C9-F1
#
_cell.length_a   1.000
_cell.length_b   1.000
_cell.length_c   1.000
_cell.angle_alpha   90.00
_cell.angle_beta   90.00
_cell.angle_gamma   90.00
#
_symmetry.space_group_name_H-M   'P 1'
#
loop_
_entity.id
_entity.type
_entity.pdbx_description
1 polymer ?
#
loop_
_entity_poly.entity_id
_entity_poly.type
_entity_poly.pdbx_seq_one_letter_code
_entity_poly.pdbx_strand_id
1 'polypeptide(L)'
;MGSGRTGVVEHPNFPRHVLRTLVDEPSPYVRRVALEDPGLPVPALQAFAAAAESFLRRAAARHPGITDALLERLLSDPVPDVADDAAANPVLPPSRMYRILSDAGL
;
A
#
# COMPACT_ATOMS: atom_id res chain seq x y z
N MET A 1 13.82 16.31 -2.92
CA MET A 1 13.31 16.37 -4.31
C MET A 1 11.86 15.90 -4.28
N GLY A 2 10.91 16.84 -4.27
CA GLY A 2 9.50 16.59 -3.97
C GLY A 2 8.69 16.17 -5.19
N SER A 3 7.74 15.25 -4.94
CA SER A 3 6.51 14.93 -5.67
C SER A 3 6.41 15.34 -7.14
N GLY A 4 6.73 14.40 -8.02
CA GLY A 4 6.48 14.52 -9.47
C GLY A 4 5.33 13.66 -10.01
N ARG A 5 4.38 13.18 -9.19
CA ARG A 5 3.35 12.22 -9.67
C ARG A 5 1.89 12.49 -9.28
N THR A 6 1.59 13.54 -8.51
CA THR A 6 0.26 13.67 -7.88
C THR A 6 -0.79 14.43 -8.69
N GLY A 7 -0.40 15.27 -9.66
CA GLY A 7 -1.35 16.20 -10.30
C GLY A 7 -2.44 15.57 -11.18
N VAL A 8 -2.18 14.41 -11.79
CA VAL A 8 -3.11 13.81 -12.76
C VAL A 8 -4.20 12.96 -12.06
N VAL A 9 -3.84 12.22 -11.01
CA VAL A 9 -4.77 11.32 -10.29
C VAL A 9 -5.68 12.09 -9.32
N GLU A 10 -5.23 13.25 -8.85
CA GLU A 10 -6.02 14.17 -8.03
C GLU A 10 -7.05 14.97 -8.84
N HIS A 11 -6.95 14.97 -10.17
CA HIS A 11 -7.87 15.68 -11.03
C HIS A 11 -9.30 15.08 -10.94
N PRO A 12 -10.36 15.88 -10.73
CA PRO A 12 -11.72 15.37 -10.54
C PRO A 12 -12.26 14.57 -11.74
N ASN A 13 -11.78 14.86 -12.96
CA ASN A 13 -12.12 14.12 -14.17
C ASN A 13 -11.16 12.95 -14.49
N PHE A 14 -10.21 12.65 -13.61
CA PHE A 14 -9.34 11.49 -13.83
C PHE A 14 -10.20 10.22 -13.74
N PRO A 15 -10.11 9.30 -14.72
CA PRO A 15 -10.99 8.14 -14.78
C PRO A 15 -10.55 7.08 -13.76
N ARG A 16 -10.73 7.35 -12.45
CA ARG A 16 -10.39 6.44 -11.35
C ARG A 16 -11.10 5.10 -11.46
N HIS A 17 -12.29 5.07 -12.06
CA HIS A 17 -13.01 3.85 -12.35
C HIS A 17 -12.21 2.90 -13.26
N VAL A 18 -11.36 3.42 -14.16
CA VAL A 18 -10.44 2.62 -14.98
C VAL A 18 -9.33 2.01 -14.13
N LEU A 19 -8.81 2.71 -13.12
CA LEU A 19 -7.79 2.14 -12.22
C LEU A 19 -8.30 0.89 -11.51
N ARG A 20 -9.58 0.87 -11.13
CA ARG A 20 -10.20 -0.27 -10.46
C ARG A 20 -10.33 -1.50 -11.36
N THR A 21 -10.46 -1.32 -12.68
CA THR A 21 -10.50 -2.45 -13.60
C THR A 21 -9.13 -3.12 -13.74
N LEU A 22 -8.05 -2.44 -13.34
CA LEU A 22 -6.68 -2.97 -13.46
C LEU A 22 -6.31 -3.95 -12.34
N VAL A 23 -7.14 -4.13 -11.32
CA VAL A 23 -6.85 -5.02 -10.17
C VAL A 23 -6.60 -6.46 -10.63
N ASP A 24 -7.35 -6.92 -11.64
CA ASP A 24 -7.32 -8.30 -12.13
C ASP A 24 -6.44 -8.47 -13.39
N GLU A 25 -5.66 -7.46 -13.76
CA GLU A 25 -4.81 -7.50 -14.95
C GLU A 25 -3.74 -8.60 -14.84
N PRO A 26 -3.49 -9.38 -15.91
CA PRO A 26 -2.48 -10.44 -15.87
C PRO A 26 -1.07 -9.92 -15.60
N SER A 27 -0.77 -8.70 -16.05
CA SER A 27 0.53 -8.08 -15.82
C SER A 27 0.60 -7.45 -14.43
N PRO A 28 1.50 -7.91 -13.54
CA PRO A 28 1.61 -7.38 -12.19
C PRO A 28 2.04 -5.90 -12.18
N TYR A 29 2.78 -5.46 -13.21
CA TYR A 29 3.13 -4.05 -13.39
C TYR A 29 1.93 -3.17 -13.69
N VAL A 30 0.93 -3.71 -14.42
CA VAL A 30 -0.32 -3.02 -14.71
C VAL A 30 -1.21 -3.00 -13.48
N ARG A 31 -1.31 -4.10 -12.74
CA ARG A 31 -2.07 -4.13 -11.47
C ARG A 31 -1.57 -3.08 -10.48
N ARG A 32 -0.26 -2.81 -10.44
CA ARG A 32 0.33 -1.76 -9.57
C ARG A 32 -0.31 -0.38 -9.81
N VAL A 33 -0.78 -0.10 -11.04
CA VAL A 33 -1.43 1.17 -11.38
C VAL A 33 -2.79 1.30 -10.67
N ALA A 34 -3.46 0.20 -10.34
CA ALA A 34 -4.70 0.23 -9.56
C ALA A 34 -4.50 0.84 -8.15
N LEU A 35 -3.32 0.65 -7.56
CA LEU A 35 -2.93 1.21 -6.25
C LEU A 35 -2.71 2.73 -6.28
N GLU A 36 -2.82 3.39 -7.44
CA GLU A 36 -2.85 4.85 -7.51
C GLU A 36 -4.26 5.40 -7.18
N ASP A 37 -5.31 4.57 -7.15
CA ASP A 37 -6.65 5.00 -6.70
C ASP A 37 -6.72 5.06 -5.16
N PRO A 38 -6.74 6.25 -4.52
CA PRO A 38 -6.84 6.33 -3.06
C PRO A 38 -8.14 5.73 -2.51
N GLY A 39 -9.18 5.59 -3.36
CA GLY A 39 -10.45 4.96 -3.03
C GLY A 39 -10.52 3.47 -3.41
N LEU A 40 -9.38 2.81 -3.56
CA LEU A 40 -9.34 1.38 -3.88
C LEU A 40 -10.02 0.57 -2.76
N PRO A 41 -10.94 -0.37 -3.09
CA PRO A 41 -11.65 -1.15 -2.07
C PRO A 41 -10.71 -2.02 -1.23
N VAL A 42 -11.06 -2.20 0.05
CA VAL A 42 -10.30 -3.05 0.99
C VAL A 42 -10.04 -4.48 0.46
N PRO A 43 -10.98 -5.18 -0.20
CA PRO A 43 -10.70 -6.49 -0.78
C PRO A 43 -9.58 -6.49 -1.82
N ALA A 44 -9.48 -5.44 -2.63
CA ALA A 44 -8.39 -5.29 -3.60
C ALA A 44 -7.06 -5.03 -2.89
N LEU A 45 -7.05 -4.15 -1.87
CA LEU A 45 -5.86 -3.91 -1.04
C LEU A 45 -5.39 -5.18 -0.32
N GLN A 46 -6.31 -6.02 0.14
CA GLN A 46 -6.00 -7.32 0.73
C GLN A 46 -5.31 -8.25 -0.27
N ALA A 47 -5.81 -8.30 -1.51
CA ALA A 47 -5.19 -9.08 -2.58
C ALA A 47 -3.77 -8.57 -2.91
N PHE A 48 -3.59 -7.25 -3.02
CA PHE A 48 -2.27 -6.65 -3.26
C PHE A 48 -1.29 -6.91 -2.13
N ALA A 49 -1.73 -6.79 -0.87
CA ALA A 49 -0.91 -7.08 0.29
C ALA A 49 -0.56 -8.58 0.40
N ALA A 50 -1.28 -9.48 -0.29
CA ALA A 50 -0.99 -10.91 -0.35
C ALA A 50 -0.34 -11.35 -1.69
N ALA A 51 -0.01 -10.40 -2.57
CA ALA A 51 0.54 -10.69 -3.88
C ALA A 51 1.89 -11.43 -3.79
N ALA A 52 2.17 -12.32 -4.75
CA ALA A 52 3.45 -13.00 -4.84
C ALA A 52 4.60 -11.99 -5.06
N GLU A 53 4.32 -10.93 -5.82
CA GLU A 53 5.27 -9.90 -6.17
C GLU A 53 5.46 -8.90 -5.02
N SER A 54 6.68 -8.81 -4.50
CA SER A 54 7.01 -7.92 -3.38
C SER A 54 6.74 -6.44 -3.68
N PHE A 55 6.93 -6.01 -4.92
CA PHE A 55 6.65 -4.61 -5.30
C PHE A 55 5.16 -4.24 -5.21
N LEU A 56 4.26 -5.22 -5.35
CA LEU A 56 2.82 -5.01 -5.16
C LEU A 56 2.48 -4.93 -3.67
N ARG A 57 3.06 -5.81 -2.85
CA ARG A 57 2.91 -5.75 -1.38
C ARG A 57 3.47 -4.44 -0.82
N ARG A 58 4.64 -4.02 -1.30
CA ARG A 58 5.26 -2.72 -0.99
C ARG A 58 4.38 -1.54 -1.36
N ALA A 59 3.81 -1.56 -2.57
CA ALA A 59 2.89 -0.51 -3.02
C ALA A 59 1.59 -0.48 -2.18
N ALA A 60 1.07 -1.64 -1.77
CA ALA A 60 -0.05 -1.72 -0.83
C ALA A 60 0.34 -1.16 0.55
N ALA A 61 1.53 -1.48 1.06
CA ALA A 61 2.04 -0.98 2.34
C ALA A 61 2.08 0.56 2.39
N ARG A 62 2.30 1.24 1.27
CA ARG A 62 2.30 2.71 1.14
C ARG A 62 0.93 3.32 0.88
N HIS A 63 -0.10 2.51 0.66
CA HIS A 63 -1.41 2.99 0.22
C HIS A 63 -2.15 3.71 1.36
N PRO A 64 -2.76 4.90 1.14
CA PRO A 64 -3.42 5.65 2.21
C PRO A 64 -4.72 5.02 2.70
N GLY A 65 -5.37 4.20 1.88
CA GLY A 65 -6.58 3.45 2.24
C GLY A 65 -6.31 2.06 2.84
N ILE A 66 -5.06 1.68 3.08
CA ILE A 66 -4.76 0.39 3.71
C ILE A 66 -5.30 0.35 5.14
N THR A 67 -5.75 -0.82 5.58
CA THR A 67 -6.26 -0.99 6.96
C THR A 67 -5.12 -1.37 7.91
N ASP A 68 -5.26 -1.02 9.19
CA ASP A 68 -4.33 -1.42 10.26
C ASP A 68 -4.02 -2.92 10.25
N ALA A 69 -5.04 -3.78 10.08
CA ALA A 69 -4.87 -5.23 10.06
C ALA A 69 -3.97 -5.72 8.89
N LEU A 70 -4.03 -5.04 7.75
CA LEU A 70 -3.18 -5.36 6.60
C LEU A 70 -1.76 -4.83 6.81
N LEU A 71 -1.60 -3.65 7.41
CA LEU A 71 -0.29 -3.14 7.82
C LEU A 71 0.39 -4.07 8.83
N GLU A 72 -0.35 -4.53 9.85
CA GLU A 72 0.16 -5.48 10.84
C GLU A 72 0.71 -6.75 10.20
N ARG A 73 0.04 -7.26 9.16
CA ARG A 73 0.54 -8.40 8.39
C ARG A 73 1.81 -8.06 7.60
N LEU A 74 1.87 -6.88 6.98
CA LEU A 74 3.00 -6.46 6.15
C LEU A 74 4.24 -6.09 6.98
N LEU A 75 4.09 -5.73 8.26
CA LEU A 75 5.22 -5.56 9.19
C LEU A 75 6.02 -6.85 9.39
N SER A 76 5.40 -8.01 9.17
CA SER A 76 6.06 -9.32 9.22
C SER A 76 6.42 -9.86 7.83
N ASP A 77 6.42 -9.02 6.79
CA ASP A 77 6.77 -9.45 5.44
C ASP A 77 8.25 -9.89 5.40
N PRO A 78 8.57 -11.01 4.72
CA PRO A 78 9.96 -11.47 4.60
C PRO A 78 10.84 -10.51 3.77
N VAL A 79 10.25 -9.58 3.01
CA VAL A 79 10.99 -8.57 2.24
C VAL A 79 11.14 -7.29 3.07
N PRO A 80 12.36 -6.87 3.45
CA PRO A 80 12.58 -5.71 4.31
C PRO A 80 11.93 -4.42 3.80
N ASP A 81 12.05 -4.12 2.50
CA ASP A 81 11.42 -2.93 1.90
C ASP A 81 9.90 -2.87 2.11
N VAL A 82 9.22 -4.01 2.21
CA VAL A 82 7.77 -4.06 2.44
C VAL A 82 7.46 -3.76 3.90
N ALA A 83 8.22 -4.36 4.83
CA ALA A 83 8.07 -4.13 6.27
C ALA A 83 8.40 -2.67 6.63
N ASP A 84 9.46 -2.11 6.05
CA ASP A 84 9.87 -0.71 6.25
C ASP A 84 8.79 0.26 5.77
N ASP A 85 8.24 0.05 4.58
CA ASP A 85 7.15 0.89 4.06
C ASP A 85 5.85 0.75 4.88
N ALA A 86 5.59 -0.44 5.45
CA ALA A 86 4.46 -0.65 6.36
C ALA A 86 4.67 0.09 7.70
N ALA A 87 5.87 0.05 8.25
CA ALA A 87 6.23 0.75 9.48
C ALA A 87 6.21 2.28 9.31
N ALA A 88 6.55 2.77 8.11
CA ALA A 88 6.52 4.18 7.77
C ALA A 88 5.11 4.70 7.40
N ASN A 89 4.10 3.84 7.28
CA ASN A 89 2.76 4.27 6.89
C ASN A 89 2.06 5.03 8.03
N PRO A 90 1.58 6.27 7.81
CA PRO A 90 0.93 7.09 8.84
C PRO A 90 -0.43 6.56 9.31
N VAL A 91 -1.04 5.60 8.60
CA VAL A 91 -2.24 4.91 9.05
C VAL A 91 -1.95 4.00 10.25
N LEU A 92 -0.70 3.52 10.39
CA LEU A 92 -0.32 2.71 11.54
C LEU A 92 -0.46 3.53 12.84
N PRO A 93 -1.27 3.10 13.82
CA PRO A 93 -1.51 3.89 15.01
C PRO A 93 -0.24 4.01 15.88
N PRO A 94 0.00 5.14 16.56
CA PRO A 94 1.20 5.35 17.39
C PRO A 94 1.44 4.27 18.44
N SER A 95 0.36 3.73 19.02
CA SER A 95 0.44 2.61 19.98
C SER A 95 1.11 1.36 19.41
N ARG A 96 1.02 1.14 18.10
CA ARG A 96 1.72 0.06 17.39
C ARG A 96 3.16 0.41 17.09
N MET A 97 3.44 1.63 16.67
CA MET A 97 4.81 2.12 16.49
C MET A 97 5.63 1.96 17.78
N TYR A 98 5.06 2.33 18.94
CA TYR A 98 5.72 2.15 20.23
C TYR A 98 6.03 0.68 20.56
N ARG A 99 5.12 -0.23 20.20
CA ARG A 99 5.35 -1.67 20.41
C ARG A 99 6.48 -2.19 19.53
N ILE A 100 6.51 -1.81 18.25
CA ILE A 100 7.60 -2.20 17.33
C ILE A 100 8.95 -1.73 17.86
N LEU A 101 9.03 -0.48 18.36
CA LEU A 101 10.25 0.04 18.98
C LEU A 101 10.64 -0.72 20.24
N SER A 102 9.67 -1.04 21.10
CA SER A 102 9.89 -1.81 22.33
C SER A 102 10.39 -3.22 22.03
N ASP A 103 9.80 -3.90 21.04
CA ASP A 103 10.19 -5.25 20.61
C ASP A 103 11.59 -5.25 19.97
N ALA A 104 12.01 -4.13 19.35
CA ALA A 104 13.35 -3.91 18.83
C ALA A 104 14.39 -3.52 19.91
N GLY A 105 13.97 -3.29 21.15
CA GLY A 105 14.84 -2.88 22.25
C GLY A 105 15.32 -1.43 22.19
N LEU A 106 14.56 -0.55 21.51
CA LEU A 106 14.83 0.89 21.38
C LEU A 106 14.06 1.72 22.42
#